data_AF-D3B362-F1
#
_entry.id   AF-D3B362-F1
#
_cell.length_a   1.000
_cell.length_b   1.000
_cell.length_c   1.000
_cell.angle_alpha   90.00
_cell.angle_beta   90.00
_cell.angle_gamma   90.00
#
_symmetry.space_group_name_H-M   'P 1'
#
loop_
_entity.id
_entity.type
_entity.pdbx_description
1 polymer ?
#
loop_
_entity_poly.entity_id
_entity_poly.type
_entity_poly.pdbx_seq_one_letter_code
_entity_poly.pdbx_strand_id
1 'polypeptide(L)'
;MNINQTNQSKLVQDDQLTLETYKATGFNAAKDATDKLSYTSARVMKPVYNAYSKSDFIVAGCCSSASQYDDRLDGNKDVSRAGRGYDFTLVKPDAYDKITVAEVGILGDTGKRAVEIIEAANQFGVTLKWSPTFTDSYGSVLTGRNVGFKNSVDDARNHYDQASAQGVLGGLRLMKEKNPNLILSIVVGGWSMSQAFHYMAMDANNRAAFIDGIMDIYSRFEMLNHLDLSWDYPSSQGDRANTYDDCDSANFILLISELRKKFDSKKRSDVVINIKLPSRVDYLKKIDVQGLIKAGVHGLYVESFHFFGSGYSESLIHQTNLNKYMGSSYSIEEAVEHLLSLDIPAKQIFIGYAGFGRAAAGATIEKVSPLSGSYDKNANPIGMFEVGVIEYADMMYNFMDFENQTGRNGYILYTDTVADADFLYNPTTKVFISFDTPRSVRSKAEYVKTNGLGGLFTHAIDQGRGLLVNAAREGFGCQTDYNRVIDMTSLYLQGKDTL
;
A
#
# COMPACT_ATOMS: atom_id res chain seq x y z
N MET A 1 13.86 13.41 21.76
CA MET A 1 14.96 13.30 20.77
C MET A 1 15.92 14.46 21.00
N ASN A 2 17.24 14.28 20.86
CA ASN A 2 18.19 15.39 20.88
C ASN A 2 18.09 16.14 19.53
N ILE A 3 17.74 17.43 19.55
CA ILE A 3 17.59 18.32 18.38
C ILE A 3 18.82 18.28 17.44
N ASN A 4 19.99 17.90 17.95
CA ASN A 4 21.21 17.79 17.16
C ASN A 4 21.25 16.59 16.19
N GLN A 5 20.42 15.55 16.37
CA GLN A 5 20.43 14.36 15.50
C GLN A 5 19.65 14.53 14.20
N THR A 6 18.58 15.33 14.18
CA THR A 6 17.73 15.52 12.99
C THR A 6 18.34 16.47 11.96
N ASN A 7 19.11 17.47 12.41
CA ASN A 7 19.76 18.44 11.51
C ASN A 7 20.85 17.85 10.61
N GLN A 8 21.41 16.68 10.95
CA GLN A 8 22.43 15.99 10.14
C GLN A 8 21.90 14.76 9.38
N SER A 9 20.67 14.32 9.69
CA SER A 9 20.06 13.16 9.03
C SER A 9 19.78 13.42 7.55
N LYS A 10 20.09 12.45 6.68
CA LYS A 10 19.65 12.47 5.27
C LYS A 10 18.22 11.97 5.09
N LEU A 11 17.70 11.27 6.09
CA LEU A 11 16.43 10.57 6.04
C LEU A 11 15.26 11.36 6.64
N VAL A 12 15.51 12.08 7.74
CA VAL A 12 14.47 12.80 8.48
C VAL A 12 14.84 14.25 8.77
N GLN A 13 13.83 15.05 9.09
CA GLN A 13 13.90 16.44 9.55
C GLN A 13 12.78 16.72 10.55
N ASP A 14 12.93 17.80 11.31
CA ASP A 14 11.85 18.26 12.18
C ASP A 14 10.73 18.92 11.36
N ASP A 15 9.50 18.61 11.74
CA ASP A 15 8.28 19.30 11.28
C ASP A 15 7.61 19.94 12.49
N GLN A 16 7.55 21.27 12.52
CA GLN A 16 7.04 22.00 13.68
C GLN A 16 5.59 21.61 14.02
N LEU A 17 4.74 21.40 13.01
CA LEU A 17 3.33 21.04 13.20
C LEU A 17 3.17 19.65 13.82
N THR A 18 4.02 18.71 13.43
CA THR A 18 4.12 17.39 14.07
C THR A 18 4.54 17.52 15.54
N LEU A 19 5.58 18.30 15.84
CA LEU A 19 6.05 18.49 17.22
C LEU A 19 5.00 19.20 18.11
N GLU A 20 4.28 20.18 17.55
CA GLU A 20 3.14 20.82 18.22
C GLU A 20 2.02 19.81 18.50
N THR A 21 1.75 18.89 17.57
CA THR A 21 0.77 17.82 17.75
C THR A 21 1.17 16.87 18.87
N TYR A 22 2.44 16.43 18.93
CA TYR A 22 2.93 15.60 20.04
C TYR A 22 2.75 16.30 21.39
N LYS A 23 3.05 17.60 21.46
CA LYS A 23 2.86 18.38 22.69
C LYS A 23 1.38 18.44 23.09
N ALA A 24 0.48 18.62 22.11
CA ALA A 24 -0.96 18.70 22.34
C ALA A 24 -1.56 17.36 22.77
N THR A 25 -1.12 16.24 22.19
CA THR A 25 -1.61 14.90 22.52
C THR A 25 -0.88 14.25 23.69
N GLY A 26 0.27 14.81 24.08
CA GLY A 26 1.18 14.22 25.06
C GLY A 26 1.91 12.98 24.55
N PHE A 27 1.95 12.75 23.23
CA PHE A 27 2.59 11.57 22.64
C PHE A 27 4.09 11.53 22.94
N ASN A 28 4.56 10.38 23.39
CA ASN A 28 5.95 10.09 23.69
C ASN A 28 6.30 8.63 23.38
N ALA A 29 6.91 8.39 22.23
CA ALA A 29 7.29 7.05 21.78
C ALA A 29 8.18 6.27 22.77
N ALA A 30 8.93 6.93 23.66
CA ALA A 30 9.79 6.27 24.65
C ALA A 30 9.03 5.73 25.86
N LYS A 31 7.78 6.15 26.07
CA LYS A 31 6.99 5.88 27.28
C LYS A 31 5.63 5.27 26.98
N ASP A 32 5.01 5.65 25.87
CA ASP A 32 3.67 5.23 25.53
C ASP A 32 3.67 3.80 24.99
N ALA A 33 2.67 3.03 25.42
CA ALA A 33 2.43 1.66 24.95
C ALA A 33 1.04 1.50 24.31
N THR A 34 0.03 2.22 24.82
CA THR A 34 -1.37 2.11 24.37
C THR A 34 -2.03 3.48 24.19
N ASP A 35 -3.18 3.48 23.51
CA ASP A 35 -4.17 4.57 23.46
C ASP A 35 -3.63 5.94 23.01
N LYS A 36 -2.56 5.93 22.20
CA LYS A 36 -1.92 7.13 21.68
C LYS A 36 -1.65 7.02 20.19
N LEU A 37 -2.02 8.08 19.48
CA LEU A 37 -1.73 8.27 18.07
C LEU A 37 -0.74 9.43 17.91
N SER A 38 0.31 9.23 17.11
CA SER A 38 1.35 10.24 16.91
C SER A 38 0.89 11.36 15.97
N TYR A 39 0.06 11.03 14.97
CA TYR A 39 -0.32 11.93 13.86
C TYR A 39 0.88 12.58 13.16
N THR A 40 2.00 11.87 13.12
CA THR A 40 3.24 12.31 12.47
C THR A 40 2.97 12.71 11.01
N SER A 41 3.45 13.85 10.54
CA SER A 41 3.32 14.15 9.11
C SER A 41 4.41 13.46 8.29
N ALA A 42 4.12 13.09 7.03
CA ALA A 42 5.12 12.69 6.05
C ALA A 42 6.19 13.77 5.80
N ARG A 43 5.96 15.04 6.18
CA ARG A 43 6.94 16.13 6.09
C ARG A 43 8.20 15.91 6.93
N VAL A 44 8.15 15.03 7.94
CA VAL A 44 9.35 14.65 8.69
C VAL A 44 10.35 13.86 7.82
N MET A 45 9.90 13.26 6.71
CA MET A 45 10.78 12.49 5.81
C MET A 45 11.38 13.38 4.72
N LYS A 46 12.68 13.23 4.48
CA LYS A 46 13.37 13.80 3.31
C LYS A 46 13.26 12.85 2.10
N PRO A 47 13.05 13.36 0.87
CA PRO A 47 13.05 12.52 -0.32
C PRO A 47 14.46 12.00 -0.63
N VAL A 48 14.62 10.68 -0.68
CA VAL A 48 15.92 10.00 -0.92
C VAL A 48 15.87 9.02 -2.09
N TYR A 49 15.07 9.32 -3.12
CA TYR A 49 14.98 8.52 -4.33
C TYR A 49 16.30 8.54 -5.11
N ASN A 50 17.00 7.41 -5.18
CA ASN A 50 18.16 7.26 -6.05
C ASN A 50 17.72 7.04 -7.51
N ALA A 51 18.60 7.33 -8.47
CA ALA A 51 18.44 6.90 -9.85
C ALA A 51 18.99 5.48 -10.00
N TYR A 52 18.32 4.63 -10.78
CA TYR A 52 18.73 3.26 -11.04
C TYR A 52 18.62 2.90 -12.52
N SER A 53 19.48 2.00 -12.97
CA SER A 53 19.31 1.34 -14.26
C SER A 53 18.00 0.56 -14.30
N LYS A 54 17.42 0.41 -15.50
CA LYS A 54 16.22 -0.42 -15.69
C LYS A 54 16.51 -1.90 -15.38
N SER A 55 15.47 -2.62 -14.96
CA SER A 55 15.45 -4.08 -14.82
C SER A 55 14.24 -4.67 -15.54
N ASP A 56 14.26 -5.98 -15.77
CA ASP A 56 13.10 -6.72 -16.30
C ASP A 56 11.98 -6.88 -15.25
N PHE A 57 12.23 -6.53 -13.99
CA PHE A 57 11.28 -6.58 -12.89
C PHE A 57 10.62 -5.22 -12.68
N ILE A 58 9.32 -5.25 -12.38
CA ILE A 58 8.52 -4.06 -12.09
C ILE A 58 8.60 -3.75 -10.60
N VAL A 59 8.79 -2.48 -10.26
CA VAL A 59 8.48 -1.94 -8.93
C VAL A 59 7.24 -1.08 -9.03
N ALA A 60 6.15 -1.55 -8.44
CA ALA A 60 4.85 -0.88 -8.44
C ALA A 60 4.51 -0.30 -7.06
N GLY A 61 3.52 0.57 -7.00
CA GLY A 61 2.87 0.89 -5.74
C GLY A 61 1.54 1.58 -5.95
N CYS A 62 0.70 1.55 -4.92
CA CYS A 62 -0.52 2.34 -4.90
C CYS A 62 -0.32 3.67 -4.19
N CYS A 63 -1.17 4.65 -4.51
CA CYS A 63 -1.26 5.90 -3.77
C CYS A 63 -2.71 6.28 -3.45
N SER A 64 -2.94 6.86 -2.26
CA SER A 64 -4.25 7.39 -1.88
C SER A 64 -4.35 8.90 -2.10
N SER A 65 -5.48 9.37 -2.65
CA SER A 65 -5.78 10.81 -2.69
C SER A 65 -5.83 11.44 -1.30
N ALA A 66 -6.20 10.68 -0.27
CA ALA A 66 -6.33 11.20 1.09
C ALA A 66 -4.98 11.54 1.73
N SER A 67 -3.88 10.92 1.27
CA SER A 67 -2.55 11.13 1.84
C SER A 67 -2.02 12.55 1.66
N GLN A 68 -2.54 13.31 0.69
CA GLN A 68 -2.14 14.69 0.45
C GLN A 68 -2.66 15.66 1.53
N TYR A 69 -3.70 15.29 2.28
CA TYR A 69 -4.33 16.18 3.24
C TYR A 69 -3.53 16.32 4.53
N ASP A 70 -3.52 17.54 5.08
CA ASP A 70 -3.13 17.85 6.45
C ASP A 70 -3.62 19.27 6.80
N ASP A 71 -4.73 19.39 7.53
CA ASP A 71 -5.36 20.68 7.83
C ASP A 71 -4.48 21.56 8.74
N ARG A 72 -3.45 20.99 9.38
CA ARG A 72 -2.46 21.76 10.16
C ARG A 72 -1.74 22.80 9.29
N LEU A 73 -1.60 22.53 7.99
CA LEU A 73 -1.03 23.47 7.02
C LEU A 73 -1.90 24.71 6.79
N ASP A 74 -3.19 24.63 7.13
CA ASP A 74 -4.15 25.74 7.07
C ASP A 74 -4.34 26.41 8.44
N GLY A 75 -3.48 26.09 9.41
CA GLY A 75 -3.53 26.62 10.77
C GLY A 75 -4.54 25.94 11.68
N ASN A 76 -5.19 24.85 11.24
CA ASN A 76 -6.11 24.08 12.08
C ASN A 76 -5.34 23.44 13.25
N LYS A 77 -5.85 23.62 14.47
CA LYS A 77 -5.25 23.10 15.71
C LYS A 77 -5.97 21.88 16.26
N ASP A 78 -7.07 21.44 15.65
CA ASP A 78 -7.72 20.18 15.98
C ASP A 78 -6.85 19.00 15.52
N VAL A 79 -6.37 18.21 16.48
CA VAL A 79 -5.49 17.07 16.23
C VAL A 79 -6.18 15.97 15.42
N SER A 80 -7.52 15.86 15.47
CA SER A 80 -8.27 14.91 14.65
C SER A 80 -8.24 15.24 13.15
N ARG A 81 -7.84 16.48 12.81
CA ARG A 81 -7.69 17.00 11.45
C ARG A 81 -6.23 16.94 10.96
N ALA A 82 -5.33 16.40 11.77
CA ALA A 82 -3.95 16.15 11.37
C ALA A 82 -3.90 15.03 10.32
N GLY A 83 -3.30 15.31 9.18
CA GLY A 83 -3.16 14.35 8.09
C GLY A 83 -1.70 14.04 7.75
N ARG A 84 -1.51 13.11 6.80
CA ARG A 84 -0.18 12.73 6.29
C ARG A 84 0.54 13.94 5.71
N GLY A 85 -0.15 14.77 4.93
CA GLY A 85 0.44 15.93 4.25
C GLY A 85 1.52 15.51 3.26
N TYR A 86 1.32 14.38 2.58
CA TYR A 86 2.27 13.81 1.64
C TYR A 86 2.31 14.64 0.35
N ASP A 87 3.46 15.24 0.08
CA ASP A 87 3.72 15.96 -1.17
C ASP A 87 4.17 15.02 -2.29
N PHE A 88 3.25 14.73 -3.23
CA PHE A 88 3.49 13.90 -4.41
C PHE A 88 4.48 14.52 -5.39
N THR A 89 4.71 15.84 -5.34
CA THR A 89 5.67 16.50 -6.24
C THR A 89 7.12 16.10 -5.95
N LEU A 90 7.36 15.53 -4.77
CA LEU A 90 8.66 15.03 -4.33
C LEU A 90 8.92 13.58 -4.74
N VAL A 91 7.94 12.89 -5.32
CA VAL A 91 8.13 11.55 -5.89
C VAL A 91 8.87 11.67 -7.21
N LYS A 92 10.00 10.96 -7.34
CA LYS A 92 10.77 10.97 -8.58
C LYS A 92 10.02 10.20 -9.68
N PRO A 93 9.84 10.74 -10.90
CA PRO A 93 9.05 10.10 -11.96
C PRO A 93 9.51 8.71 -12.42
N ASP A 94 10.75 8.33 -12.13
CA ASP A 94 11.37 7.03 -12.46
C ASP A 94 11.56 6.14 -11.22
N ALA A 95 11.09 6.54 -10.03
CA ALA A 95 11.21 5.74 -8.82
C ALA A 95 10.44 4.41 -8.95
N TYR A 96 9.22 4.49 -9.48
CA TYR A 96 8.32 3.35 -9.70
C TYR A 96 8.07 3.16 -11.19
N ASP A 97 7.91 1.91 -11.62
CA ASP A 97 7.54 1.58 -12.99
C ASP A 97 6.01 1.68 -13.18
N LYS A 98 5.26 1.46 -12.11
CA LYS A 98 3.79 1.55 -12.07
C LYS A 98 3.30 2.27 -10.82
N ILE A 99 2.40 3.23 -11.00
CA ILE A 99 1.65 3.85 -9.90
C ILE A 99 0.15 3.61 -10.10
N THR A 100 -0.51 3.17 -9.05
CA THR A 100 -1.94 2.83 -9.04
C THR A 100 -2.70 3.76 -8.11
N VAL A 101 -3.68 4.50 -8.63
CA VAL A 101 -4.51 5.40 -7.81
C VAL A 101 -5.55 4.58 -7.06
N ALA A 102 -5.52 4.72 -5.75
CA ALA A 102 -6.46 4.18 -4.80
C ALA A 102 -7.32 5.34 -4.22
N GLU A 103 -8.61 5.18 -3.96
CA GLU A 103 -9.44 3.99 -4.19
C GLU A 103 -10.70 4.33 -5.01
N VAL A 104 -11.03 3.45 -5.95
CA VAL A 104 -12.25 3.51 -6.77
C VAL A 104 -13.26 2.52 -6.19
N GLY A 105 -14.42 3.01 -5.76
CA GLY A 105 -15.52 2.17 -5.28
C GLY A 105 -16.54 1.87 -6.37
N ILE A 106 -17.57 1.10 -6.05
CA ILE A 106 -18.63 0.71 -6.99
C ILE A 106 -19.97 1.30 -6.50
N LEU A 107 -20.63 2.12 -7.31
CA LEU A 107 -21.90 2.74 -6.92
C LEU A 107 -22.95 1.66 -6.63
N GLY A 108 -23.57 1.70 -5.45
CA GLY A 108 -24.47 0.66 -4.97
C GLY A 108 -23.84 -0.33 -3.99
N ASP A 109 -22.56 -0.17 -3.67
CA ASP A 109 -21.91 -0.79 -2.52
C ASP A 109 -22.65 -0.42 -1.22
N THR A 110 -22.81 -1.39 -0.33
CA THR A 110 -23.50 -1.23 0.98
C THR A 110 -22.56 -1.51 2.15
N GLY A 111 -21.26 -1.60 1.89
CA GLY A 111 -20.20 -1.81 2.86
C GLY A 111 -19.76 -0.51 3.54
N LYS A 112 -18.56 -0.54 4.11
CA LYS A 112 -18.08 0.51 5.03
C LYS A 112 -17.96 1.89 4.41
N ARG A 113 -17.65 1.98 3.10
CA ARG A 113 -17.45 3.25 2.39
C ARG A 113 -18.60 3.64 1.46
N ALA A 114 -19.79 3.07 1.67
CA ALA A 114 -20.95 3.31 0.81
C ALA A 114 -21.29 4.80 0.70
N VAL A 115 -21.17 5.57 1.80
CA VAL A 115 -21.49 7.00 1.83
C VAL A 115 -20.52 7.79 0.95
N GLU A 116 -19.21 7.57 1.12
CA GLU A 116 -18.17 8.25 0.34
C GLU A 116 -18.29 7.95 -1.15
N ILE A 117 -18.63 6.71 -1.50
CA ILE A 117 -18.89 6.31 -2.89
C ILE A 117 -20.08 7.09 -3.46
N ILE A 118 -21.20 7.17 -2.74
CA ILE A 118 -22.42 7.85 -3.20
C ILE A 118 -22.16 9.36 -3.34
N GLU A 119 -21.50 9.97 -2.36
CA GLU A 119 -21.19 11.40 -2.39
C GLU A 119 -20.29 11.76 -3.57
N ALA A 120 -19.20 11.00 -3.77
CA ALA A 120 -18.29 11.24 -4.88
C ALA A 120 -18.97 10.94 -6.24
N ALA A 121 -19.78 9.88 -6.35
CA ALA A 121 -20.56 9.60 -7.55
C ALA A 121 -21.44 10.78 -7.94
N ASN A 122 -22.16 11.37 -6.98
CA ASN A 122 -23.03 12.53 -7.22
C ASN A 122 -22.23 13.75 -7.71
N GLN A 123 -21.06 14.00 -7.09
CA GLN A 123 -20.17 15.10 -7.46
C GLN A 123 -19.62 14.93 -8.88
N PHE A 124 -19.22 13.71 -9.24
CA PHE A 124 -18.78 13.40 -10.61
C PHE A 124 -19.93 13.28 -11.63
N GLY A 125 -21.18 13.15 -11.17
CA GLY A 125 -22.34 12.91 -12.03
C GLY A 125 -22.48 11.45 -12.50
N VAL A 126 -21.89 10.50 -11.78
CA VAL A 126 -22.06 9.06 -12.00
C VAL A 126 -23.36 8.61 -11.33
N THR A 127 -24.34 8.18 -12.12
CA THR A 127 -25.70 7.84 -11.61
C THR A 127 -26.07 6.37 -11.82
N LEU A 128 -25.41 5.67 -12.72
CA LEU A 128 -25.70 4.27 -13.03
C LEU A 128 -25.20 3.37 -11.90
N LYS A 129 -26.11 2.63 -11.27
CA LYS A 129 -25.75 1.62 -10.27
C LYS A 129 -24.79 0.60 -10.89
N TRP A 130 -23.82 0.16 -10.09
CA TRP A 130 -22.69 -0.71 -10.44
C TRP A 130 -21.55 -0.04 -11.20
N SER A 131 -21.68 1.23 -11.59
CA SER A 131 -20.55 1.95 -12.17
C SER A 131 -19.47 2.23 -11.12
N PRO A 132 -18.18 2.05 -11.46
CA PRO A 132 -17.08 2.50 -10.61
C PRO A 132 -17.03 4.03 -10.51
N THR A 133 -16.56 4.54 -9.37
CA THR A 133 -16.25 5.97 -9.15
C THR A 133 -15.09 6.12 -8.17
N PHE A 134 -14.25 7.14 -8.35
CA PHE A 134 -13.32 7.55 -7.29
C PHE A 134 -14.11 7.95 -6.05
N THR A 135 -13.56 7.70 -4.87
CA THR A 135 -14.25 7.89 -3.58
C THR A 135 -14.00 9.24 -2.92
N ASP A 136 -13.14 10.07 -3.50
CA ASP A 136 -12.81 11.41 -3.02
C ASP A 136 -12.66 12.33 -4.23
N SER A 137 -13.75 13.02 -4.58
CA SER A 137 -13.74 13.84 -5.79
C SER A 137 -12.78 15.03 -5.69
N TYR A 138 -12.69 15.63 -4.51
CA TYR A 138 -11.84 16.80 -4.27
C TYR A 138 -10.36 16.44 -4.40
N GLY A 139 -9.90 15.39 -3.72
CA GLY A 139 -8.50 14.98 -3.77
C GLY A 139 -8.10 14.34 -5.09
N SER A 140 -9.06 13.76 -5.81
CA SER A 140 -8.81 13.11 -7.10
C SER A 140 -8.58 14.12 -8.23
N VAL A 141 -9.39 15.18 -8.32
CA VAL A 141 -9.36 16.11 -9.47
C VAL A 141 -9.30 17.61 -9.15
N LEU A 142 -9.41 18.04 -7.89
CA LEU A 142 -9.60 19.47 -7.57
C LEU A 142 -8.45 20.10 -6.78
N THR A 143 -7.75 19.34 -5.94
CA THR A 143 -6.71 19.89 -5.07
C THR A 143 -5.50 20.41 -5.84
N GLY A 144 -4.88 21.49 -5.34
CA GLY A 144 -3.60 21.97 -5.88
C GLY A 144 -2.37 21.67 -5.01
N ARG A 145 -2.47 21.93 -3.69
CA ARG A 145 -1.38 21.69 -2.74
C ARG A 145 -0.99 20.22 -2.74
N ASN A 146 0.31 19.94 -2.62
CA ASN A 146 0.91 18.60 -2.56
C ASN A 146 0.76 17.74 -3.84
N VAL A 147 0.16 18.25 -4.91
CA VAL A 147 -0.06 17.51 -6.17
C VAL A 147 0.40 18.25 -7.42
N GLY A 148 1.07 19.40 -7.25
CA GLY A 148 1.78 20.09 -8.35
C GLY A 148 1.04 21.28 -8.96
N PHE A 149 -0.06 21.74 -8.36
CA PHE A 149 -0.76 22.95 -8.78
C PHE A 149 -0.72 24.04 -7.71
N LYS A 150 -0.81 25.30 -8.14
CA LYS A 150 -0.69 26.45 -7.25
C LYS A 150 -1.92 26.64 -6.36
N ASN A 151 -3.11 26.51 -6.93
CA ASN A 151 -4.40 26.71 -6.28
C ASN A 151 -5.31 25.54 -6.60
N SER A 152 -6.14 25.12 -5.66
CA SER A 152 -7.24 24.21 -5.93
C SER A 152 -8.29 24.85 -6.84
N VAL A 153 -9.05 24.02 -7.55
CA VAL A 153 -10.24 24.38 -8.32
C VAL A 153 -11.50 23.79 -7.68
N ASP A 154 -12.66 24.19 -8.18
CA ASP A 154 -13.98 23.75 -7.79
C ASP A 154 -14.66 22.97 -8.93
N ASP A 155 -15.83 22.39 -8.65
CA ASP A 155 -16.63 21.61 -9.61
C ASP A 155 -15.94 20.33 -10.14
N ALA A 156 -16.02 19.26 -9.35
CA ALA A 156 -15.46 17.95 -9.70
C ALA A 156 -15.96 17.42 -11.04
N ARG A 157 -17.19 17.74 -11.46
CA ARG A 157 -17.76 17.24 -12.71
C ARG A 157 -17.06 17.83 -13.93
N ASN A 158 -16.79 19.13 -13.90
CA ASN A 158 -16.09 19.83 -14.97
C ASN A 158 -14.58 19.54 -15.00
N HIS A 159 -14.03 19.04 -13.89
CA HIS A 159 -12.65 18.59 -13.79
C HIS A 159 -12.47 17.06 -13.91
N TYR A 160 -13.54 16.31 -14.24
CA TYR A 160 -13.51 14.86 -14.37
C TYR A 160 -13.09 14.38 -15.77
N ASP A 161 -11.95 14.89 -16.23
CA ASP A 161 -11.25 14.44 -17.42
C ASP A 161 -9.75 14.77 -17.31
N GLN A 162 -8.93 14.08 -18.09
CA GLN A 162 -7.47 14.20 -18.02
C GLN A 162 -6.93 15.61 -18.27
N ALA A 163 -7.56 16.39 -19.17
CA ALA A 163 -7.04 17.68 -19.57
C ALA A 163 -7.29 18.75 -18.49
N SER A 164 -8.42 18.66 -17.82
CA SER A 164 -8.86 19.62 -16.79
C SER A 164 -8.48 19.21 -15.37
N ALA A 165 -8.29 17.91 -15.09
CA ALA A 165 -8.03 17.41 -13.75
C ALA A 165 -6.79 18.05 -13.11
N GLN A 166 -6.99 18.57 -11.90
CA GLN A 166 -5.94 18.73 -10.90
C GLN A 166 -5.95 17.50 -9.99
N GLY A 167 -5.73 17.67 -8.68
CA GLY A 167 -5.70 16.55 -7.75
C GLY A 167 -4.61 15.54 -8.04
N VAL A 168 -4.71 14.36 -7.43
CA VAL A 168 -3.74 13.27 -7.66
C VAL A 168 -3.75 12.83 -9.13
N LEU A 169 -4.90 12.82 -9.81
CA LEU A 169 -4.95 12.44 -11.23
C LEU A 169 -4.20 13.44 -12.12
N GLY A 170 -4.36 14.73 -11.88
CA GLY A 170 -3.60 15.78 -12.55
C GLY A 170 -2.09 15.72 -12.22
N GLY A 171 -1.75 15.48 -10.95
CA GLY A 171 -0.35 15.30 -10.53
C GLY A 171 0.34 14.11 -11.22
N LEU A 172 -0.37 13.00 -11.39
CA LEU A 172 0.13 11.83 -12.11
C LEU A 172 0.24 12.06 -13.62
N ARG A 173 -0.66 12.86 -14.22
CA ARG A 173 -0.49 13.33 -15.59
C ARG A 173 0.84 14.08 -15.74
N LEU A 174 1.12 15.05 -14.86
CA LEU A 174 2.39 15.79 -14.86
C LEU A 174 3.61 14.88 -14.65
N MET A 175 3.47 13.80 -13.87
CA MET A 175 4.53 12.82 -13.69
C MET A 175 4.77 11.99 -14.96
N LYS A 176 3.70 11.54 -15.63
CA LYS A 176 3.80 10.78 -16.89
C LYS A 176 4.32 11.62 -18.05
N GLU A 177 4.08 12.93 -18.07
CA GLU A 177 4.71 13.85 -19.03
C GLU A 177 6.25 13.85 -18.89
N LYS A 178 6.77 13.71 -17.66
CA LYS A 178 8.22 13.61 -17.39
C LYS A 178 8.77 12.20 -17.64
N ASN A 179 7.96 11.16 -17.43
CA ASN A 179 8.31 9.77 -17.73
C ASN A 179 7.17 9.08 -18.51
N PRO A 180 7.20 9.13 -19.85
CA PRO A 180 6.15 8.52 -20.67
C PRO A 180 5.98 7.01 -20.45
N ASN A 181 7.04 6.33 -19.99
CA ASN A 181 7.03 4.89 -19.69
C ASN A 181 6.36 4.54 -18.36
N LEU A 182 6.06 5.54 -17.50
CA LEU A 182 5.37 5.29 -16.23
C LEU A 182 3.99 4.68 -16.52
N ILE A 183 3.76 3.50 -15.98
CA ILE A 183 2.46 2.82 -16.05
C ILE A 183 1.53 3.48 -15.03
N LEU A 184 0.34 3.87 -15.48
CA LEU A 184 -0.68 4.43 -14.60
C LEU A 184 -1.90 3.52 -14.57
N SER A 185 -2.38 3.30 -13.34
CA SER A 185 -3.49 2.41 -13.07
C SER A 185 -4.47 2.99 -12.07
N ILE A 186 -5.66 2.42 -12.03
CA ILE A 186 -6.61 2.59 -10.93
C ILE A 186 -6.84 1.22 -10.28
N VAL A 187 -7.11 1.22 -8.97
CA VAL A 187 -7.59 0.02 -8.28
C VAL A 187 -9.05 0.19 -7.88
N VAL A 188 -9.87 -0.77 -8.30
CA VAL A 188 -11.30 -0.83 -7.97
C VAL A 188 -11.51 -1.81 -6.82
N GLY A 189 -12.21 -1.37 -5.76
CA GLY A 189 -12.49 -2.14 -4.57
C GLY A 189 -11.47 -1.95 -3.45
N GLY A 190 -10.96 -3.06 -2.93
CA GLY A 190 -10.11 -3.13 -1.74
C GLY A 190 -10.89 -3.56 -0.51
N TRP A 191 -10.18 -3.69 0.62
CA TRP A 191 -10.70 -4.24 1.87
C TRP A 191 -12.05 -3.65 2.30
N SER A 192 -12.19 -2.33 2.22
CA SER A 192 -13.39 -1.61 2.71
C SER A 192 -14.47 -1.39 1.65
N MET A 193 -14.28 -1.87 0.41
CA MET A 193 -15.15 -1.57 -0.75
C MET A 193 -15.35 -2.77 -1.69
N SER A 194 -15.23 -3.99 -1.15
CA SER A 194 -15.43 -5.21 -1.94
C SER A 194 -16.84 -5.77 -1.88
N GLN A 195 -17.76 -5.16 -1.11
CA GLN A 195 -19.10 -5.69 -0.89
C GLN A 195 -19.93 -5.74 -2.18
N ALA A 196 -19.79 -4.73 -3.05
CA ALA A 196 -20.50 -4.69 -4.31
C ALA A 196 -20.06 -5.77 -5.31
N PHE A 197 -18.84 -6.31 -5.23
CA PHE A 197 -18.34 -7.25 -6.24
C PHE A 197 -19.21 -8.49 -6.38
N HIS A 198 -19.62 -9.08 -5.26
CA HIS A 198 -20.47 -10.28 -5.26
C HIS A 198 -21.75 -10.06 -6.08
N TYR A 199 -22.51 -9.01 -5.77
CA TYR A 199 -23.76 -8.69 -6.46
C TYR A 199 -23.59 -8.14 -7.88
N MET A 200 -22.49 -7.43 -8.13
CA MET A 200 -22.19 -6.89 -9.44
C MET A 200 -21.76 -8.01 -10.40
N ALA A 201 -20.90 -8.92 -9.95
CA ALA A 201 -20.36 -9.99 -10.78
C ALA A 201 -21.40 -11.08 -11.09
N MET A 202 -22.36 -11.35 -10.20
CA MET A 202 -23.33 -12.45 -10.37
C MET A 202 -24.35 -12.24 -11.50
N ASP A 203 -24.62 -11.01 -11.93
CA ASP A 203 -25.64 -10.69 -12.93
C ASP A 203 -25.03 -10.03 -14.17
N ALA A 204 -25.42 -10.50 -15.37
CA ALA A 204 -24.84 -10.01 -16.62
C ALA A 204 -25.13 -8.53 -16.91
N ASN A 205 -26.29 -8.00 -16.50
CA ASN A 205 -26.60 -6.58 -16.67
C ASN A 205 -25.79 -5.72 -15.68
N ASN A 206 -25.60 -6.21 -14.45
CA ASN A 206 -24.77 -5.52 -13.47
C ASN A 206 -23.30 -5.47 -13.92
N ARG A 207 -22.76 -6.58 -14.44
CA ARG A 207 -21.42 -6.62 -15.06
C ARG A 207 -21.33 -5.64 -16.23
N ALA A 208 -22.33 -5.60 -17.11
CA ALA A 208 -22.34 -4.67 -18.23
C ALA A 208 -22.30 -3.20 -17.77
N ALA A 209 -23.06 -2.83 -16.73
CA ALA A 209 -23.04 -1.49 -16.15
C ALA A 209 -21.66 -1.13 -15.55
N PHE A 210 -21.07 -2.04 -14.79
CA PHE A 210 -19.71 -1.88 -14.27
C PHE A 210 -18.69 -1.67 -15.39
N ILE A 211 -18.72 -2.53 -16.42
CA ILE A 211 -17.84 -2.47 -17.58
C ILE A 211 -17.99 -1.13 -18.31
N ASP A 212 -19.22 -0.65 -18.51
CA ASP A 212 -19.45 0.64 -19.15
C ASP A 212 -18.90 1.81 -18.33
N GLY A 213 -18.99 1.78 -17.00
CA GLY A 213 -18.36 2.78 -16.15
C GLY A 213 -16.83 2.70 -16.14
N ILE A 214 -16.22 1.51 -16.23
CA ILE A 214 -14.78 1.38 -16.48
C ILE A 214 -14.41 2.02 -17.83
N MET A 215 -15.19 1.77 -18.90
CA MET A 215 -14.94 2.41 -20.20
C MET A 215 -15.04 3.94 -20.13
N ASP A 216 -15.98 4.49 -19.37
CA ASP A 216 -16.12 5.93 -19.15
C ASP A 216 -14.84 6.51 -18.51
N ILE A 217 -14.36 5.92 -17.42
CA ILE A 217 -13.11 6.35 -16.76
C ILE A 217 -11.93 6.32 -17.75
N TYR A 218 -11.77 5.22 -18.51
CA TYR A 218 -10.65 5.05 -19.44
C TYR A 218 -10.75 5.93 -20.70
N SER A 219 -11.96 6.42 -21.02
CA SER A 219 -12.15 7.43 -22.07
C SER A 219 -11.86 8.86 -21.58
N ARG A 220 -12.09 9.13 -20.28
CA ARG A 220 -11.76 10.41 -19.64
C ARG A 220 -10.28 10.54 -19.35
N PHE A 221 -9.62 9.43 -19.04
CA PHE A 221 -8.21 9.35 -18.64
C PHE A 221 -7.45 8.35 -19.52
N GLU A 222 -7.20 8.72 -20.78
CA GLU A 222 -6.45 7.90 -21.74
C GLU A 222 -5.02 7.54 -21.28
N MET A 223 -4.46 8.30 -20.34
CA MET A 223 -3.16 8.03 -19.71
C MET A 223 -3.14 6.71 -18.91
N LEU A 224 -4.30 6.21 -18.49
CA LEU A 224 -4.45 4.95 -17.78
C LEU A 224 -4.32 3.79 -18.77
N ASN A 225 -3.36 2.91 -18.51
CA ASN A 225 -3.08 1.75 -19.35
C ASN A 225 -3.08 0.42 -18.57
N HIS A 226 -3.33 0.43 -17.26
CA HIS A 226 -3.52 -0.77 -16.45
C HIS A 226 -4.78 -0.64 -15.57
N LEU A 227 -5.58 -1.70 -15.45
CA LEU A 227 -6.72 -1.80 -14.53
C LEU A 227 -6.40 -2.83 -13.44
N ASP A 228 -6.48 -2.43 -12.18
CA ASP A 228 -6.34 -3.36 -11.06
C ASP A 228 -7.71 -3.58 -10.40
N LEU A 229 -8.10 -4.84 -10.20
CA LEU A 229 -9.31 -5.23 -9.48
C LEU A 229 -8.93 -5.88 -8.15
N SER A 230 -9.37 -5.29 -7.04
CA SER A 230 -9.12 -5.78 -5.68
C SER A 230 -10.44 -6.23 -5.07
N TRP A 231 -10.88 -7.43 -5.44
CA TRP A 231 -12.01 -8.08 -4.76
C TRP A 231 -11.45 -8.88 -3.59
N ASP A 232 -11.74 -8.42 -2.38
CA ASP A 232 -11.24 -9.01 -1.14
C ASP A 232 -12.40 -9.69 -0.35
N TYR A 233 -12.70 -10.98 -0.53
CA TYR A 233 -12.14 -11.91 -1.51
C TYR A 233 -13.25 -12.72 -2.20
N PRO A 234 -13.11 -13.11 -3.48
CA PRO A 234 -14.05 -14.02 -4.11
C PRO A 234 -14.07 -15.36 -3.36
N SER A 235 -15.28 -15.86 -3.06
CA SER A 235 -15.50 -17.17 -2.41
C SER A 235 -14.93 -17.33 -1.00
N SER A 236 -14.49 -16.24 -0.37
CA SER A 236 -14.00 -16.25 1.01
C SER A 236 -14.31 -14.95 1.75
N GLN A 237 -14.44 -15.03 3.06
CA GLN A 237 -14.67 -13.84 3.88
C GLN A 237 -13.44 -12.91 3.83
N GLY A 238 -13.62 -11.71 3.29
CA GLY A 238 -12.74 -10.56 3.48
C GLY A 238 -13.16 -9.73 4.70
N ASP A 239 -13.52 -8.46 4.49
CA ASP A 239 -14.14 -7.67 5.55
C ASP A 239 -15.46 -8.32 6.02
N ARG A 240 -15.81 -8.19 7.30
CA ARG A 240 -17.01 -8.82 7.89
C ARG A 240 -18.31 -8.37 7.24
N ALA A 241 -18.33 -7.19 6.61
CA ALA A 241 -19.50 -6.71 5.88
C ALA A 241 -19.68 -7.36 4.50
N ASN A 242 -18.68 -8.11 4.01
CA ASN A 242 -18.67 -8.65 2.66
C ASN A 242 -19.48 -9.96 2.56
N THR A 243 -20.39 -10.02 1.59
CA THR A 243 -21.05 -11.24 1.10
C THR A 243 -20.10 -11.96 0.14
N TYR A 244 -20.09 -13.29 0.21
CA TYR A 244 -19.29 -14.15 -0.67
C TYR A 244 -19.97 -15.52 -0.82
N ASP A 245 -19.73 -16.18 -1.93
CA ASP A 245 -20.12 -17.58 -2.15
C ASP A 245 -19.21 -18.31 -3.15
N ASP A 246 -19.43 -19.62 -3.33
CA ASP A 246 -18.60 -20.47 -4.20
C ASP A 246 -18.77 -20.14 -5.71
N CYS A 247 -19.76 -19.32 -6.09
CA CYS A 247 -19.95 -18.87 -7.48
C CYS A 247 -19.09 -17.65 -7.82
N ASP A 248 -18.60 -16.90 -6.82
CA ASP A 248 -17.83 -15.67 -7.03
C ASP A 248 -16.65 -15.85 -7.98
N SER A 249 -15.86 -16.92 -7.83
CA SER A 249 -14.72 -17.16 -8.71
C SER A 249 -15.15 -17.33 -10.18
N ALA A 250 -16.24 -18.04 -10.45
CA ALA A 250 -16.75 -18.23 -11.81
C ALA A 250 -17.33 -16.92 -12.38
N ASN A 251 -18.03 -16.16 -11.54
CA ASN A 251 -18.56 -14.85 -11.91
C ASN A 251 -17.45 -13.83 -12.19
N PHE A 252 -16.34 -13.92 -11.46
CA PHE A 252 -15.18 -13.07 -11.70
C PHE A 252 -14.53 -13.38 -13.07
N ILE A 253 -14.43 -14.65 -13.44
CA ILE A 253 -13.97 -15.07 -14.78
C ILE A 253 -14.86 -14.47 -15.88
N LEU A 254 -16.18 -14.49 -15.71
CA LEU A 254 -17.12 -13.88 -16.65
C LEU A 254 -16.87 -12.36 -16.78
N LEU A 255 -16.73 -11.67 -15.65
CA LEU A 255 -16.43 -10.24 -15.61
C LEU A 255 -15.13 -9.90 -16.35
N ILE A 256 -14.03 -10.63 -16.10
CA ILE A 256 -12.74 -10.41 -16.77
C ILE A 256 -12.88 -10.64 -18.29
N SER A 257 -13.50 -11.74 -18.69
CA SER A 257 -13.69 -12.06 -20.12
C SER A 257 -14.51 -10.98 -20.83
N GLU A 258 -15.58 -10.48 -20.20
CA GLU A 258 -16.41 -9.41 -20.74
C GLU A 258 -15.67 -8.05 -20.78
N LEU A 259 -14.90 -7.71 -19.74
CA LEU A 259 -14.02 -6.54 -19.71
C LEU A 259 -13.01 -6.57 -20.86
N ARG A 260 -12.30 -7.69 -21.03
CA ARG A 260 -11.30 -7.86 -22.09
C ARG A 260 -11.91 -7.64 -23.48
N LYS A 261 -13.03 -8.30 -23.76
CA LYS A 261 -13.80 -8.12 -25.01
C LYS A 261 -14.21 -6.66 -25.22
N LYS A 262 -14.67 -5.98 -24.16
CA LYS A 262 -15.08 -4.57 -24.26
C LYS A 262 -13.89 -3.66 -24.58
N PHE A 263 -12.76 -3.80 -23.89
CA PHE A 263 -11.55 -3.03 -24.20
C PHE A 263 -11.10 -3.26 -25.65
N ASP A 264 -11.09 -4.51 -26.12
CA ASP A 264 -10.72 -4.83 -27.49
C ASP A 264 -11.67 -4.18 -28.51
N SER A 265 -12.98 -4.21 -28.25
CA SER A 265 -13.99 -3.53 -29.08
C SER A 265 -13.80 -2.01 -29.15
N LYS A 266 -13.20 -1.42 -28.11
CA LYS A 266 -12.88 0.01 -28.03
C LYS A 266 -11.46 0.33 -28.50
N LYS A 267 -10.76 -0.63 -29.12
CA LYS A 267 -9.35 -0.50 -29.57
C LYS A 267 -8.40 -0.15 -28.43
N ARG A 268 -8.72 -0.59 -27.22
CA ARG A 268 -7.92 -0.46 -26.00
C ARG A 268 -7.29 -1.79 -25.58
N SER A 269 -6.81 -2.56 -26.57
CA SER A 269 -6.07 -3.80 -26.32
C SER A 269 -4.76 -3.58 -25.56
N ASP A 270 -4.29 -2.33 -25.47
CA ASP A 270 -3.17 -1.89 -24.64
C ASP A 270 -3.45 -1.94 -23.14
N VAL A 271 -4.72 -1.90 -22.72
CA VAL A 271 -5.06 -1.90 -21.29
C VAL A 271 -4.80 -3.27 -20.68
N VAL A 272 -3.89 -3.34 -19.73
CA VAL A 272 -3.56 -4.58 -18.99
C VAL A 272 -4.47 -4.73 -17.78
N ILE A 273 -5.12 -5.89 -17.63
CA ILE A 273 -5.97 -6.18 -16.46
C ILE A 273 -5.17 -7.00 -15.45
N ASN A 274 -5.09 -6.51 -14.22
CA ASN A 274 -4.48 -7.20 -13.09
C ASN A 274 -5.52 -7.40 -11.99
N ILE A 275 -5.27 -8.36 -11.13
CA ILE A 275 -6.08 -8.61 -9.94
C ILE A 275 -5.19 -8.63 -8.71
N LYS A 276 -5.76 -8.26 -7.56
CA LYS A 276 -5.17 -8.61 -6.29
C LYS A 276 -5.62 -9.99 -5.84
N LEU A 277 -4.73 -10.69 -5.15
CA LEU A 277 -4.99 -12.02 -4.61
C LEU A 277 -4.64 -12.05 -3.11
N PRO A 278 -5.36 -12.86 -2.31
CA PRO A 278 -4.96 -13.12 -0.95
C PRO A 278 -3.64 -13.89 -0.93
N SER A 279 -2.88 -13.72 0.15
CA SER A 279 -1.69 -14.53 0.46
C SER A 279 -2.02 -15.85 1.16
N ARG A 280 -3.26 -16.02 1.63
CA ARG A 280 -3.73 -17.25 2.27
C ARG A 280 -3.94 -18.37 1.27
N VAL A 281 -3.23 -19.49 1.41
CA VAL A 281 -3.38 -20.65 0.53
C VAL A 281 -4.78 -21.26 0.60
N ASP A 282 -5.43 -21.28 1.77
CA ASP A 282 -6.80 -21.78 1.89
C ASP A 282 -7.83 -20.90 1.13
N TYR A 283 -7.55 -19.62 0.96
CA TYR A 283 -8.37 -18.72 0.15
C TYR A 283 -8.03 -18.85 -1.34
N LEU A 284 -6.74 -18.89 -1.69
CA LEU A 284 -6.27 -19.08 -3.07
C LEU A 284 -6.84 -20.35 -3.70
N LYS A 285 -6.95 -21.45 -2.94
CA LYS A 285 -7.54 -22.72 -3.41
C LYS A 285 -9.00 -22.61 -3.87
N LYS A 286 -9.72 -21.56 -3.49
CA LYS A 286 -11.10 -21.31 -3.91
C LYS A 286 -11.22 -20.40 -5.13
N ILE A 287 -10.10 -19.88 -5.62
CA ILE A 287 -10.03 -18.98 -6.77
C ILE A 287 -9.48 -19.77 -7.95
N ASP A 288 -10.23 -19.83 -9.05
CA ASP A 288 -9.75 -20.39 -10.32
C ASP A 288 -8.82 -19.38 -11.02
N VAL A 289 -7.60 -19.29 -10.52
CA VAL A 289 -6.55 -18.38 -11.04
C VAL A 289 -6.22 -18.70 -12.49
N GLN A 290 -6.16 -19.99 -12.87
CA GLN A 290 -5.91 -20.38 -14.26
C GLN A 290 -7.04 -19.92 -15.20
N GLY A 291 -8.30 -20.02 -14.77
CA GLY A 291 -9.46 -19.50 -15.47
C GLY A 291 -9.43 -17.98 -15.62
N LEU A 292 -9.04 -17.25 -14.58
CA LEU A 292 -8.87 -15.78 -14.63
C LEU A 292 -7.79 -15.35 -15.63
N ILE A 293 -6.64 -16.04 -15.67
CA ILE A 293 -5.60 -15.78 -16.67
C ILE A 293 -6.13 -16.05 -18.07
N LYS A 294 -6.80 -17.20 -18.30
CA LYS A 294 -7.41 -17.52 -19.59
C LYS A 294 -8.46 -16.49 -20.03
N ALA A 295 -9.15 -15.87 -19.09
CA ALA A 295 -10.12 -14.80 -19.36
C ALA A 295 -9.47 -13.47 -19.73
N GLY A 296 -8.20 -13.25 -19.37
CA GLY A 296 -7.43 -12.05 -19.74
C GLY A 296 -6.72 -11.33 -18.60
N VAL A 297 -6.65 -11.91 -17.40
CA VAL A 297 -5.77 -11.39 -16.33
C VAL A 297 -4.31 -11.58 -16.74
N HIS A 298 -3.50 -10.54 -16.53
CA HIS A 298 -2.07 -10.54 -16.81
C HIS A 298 -1.20 -10.53 -15.56
N GLY A 299 -1.59 -9.76 -14.54
CA GLY A 299 -0.84 -9.61 -13.30
C GLY A 299 -1.63 -10.09 -12.09
N LEU A 300 -0.96 -10.85 -11.22
CA LEU A 300 -1.45 -11.37 -9.96
C LEU A 300 -0.68 -10.70 -8.82
N TYR A 301 -1.30 -9.71 -8.19
CA TYR A 301 -0.70 -8.95 -7.09
C TYR A 301 -1.07 -9.60 -5.75
N VAL A 302 -0.18 -10.43 -5.22
CA VAL A 302 -0.40 -11.17 -3.96
C VAL A 302 -0.23 -10.21 -2.78
N GLU A 303 -1.30 -9.96 -2.05
CA GLU A 303 -1.30 -9.10 -0.86
C GLU A 303 -0.63 -9.82 0.32
N SER A 304 0.70 -9.68 0.35
CA SER A 304 1.58 -10.37 1.28
C SER A 304 1.99 -9.50 2.48
N PHE A 305 1.03 -8.79 3.04
CA PHE A 305 1.13 -7.99 4.25
C PHE A 305 -0.15 -8.14 5.07
N HIS A 306 -0.21 -7.57 6.28
CA HIS A 306 -1.31 -7.76 7.24
C HIS A 306 -1.47 -9.20 7.78
N PHE A 307 -0.41 -10.01 7.78
CA PHE A 307 -0.45 -11.34 8.41
C PHE A 307 -0.67 -11.22 9.93
N PHE A 308 -0.17 -10.13 10.51
CA PHE A 308 -0.30 -9.76 11.91
C PHE A 308 -1.06 -8.44 12.06
N GLY A 309 -1.84 -8.35 13.13
CA GLY A 309 -2.38 -7.10 13.65
C GLY A 309 -3.03 -7.29 15.01
N SER A 310 -2.90 -6.28 15.87
CA SER A 310 -3.58 -6.26 17.17
C SER A 310 -5.10 -6.37 16.98
N GLY A 311 -5.76 -7.08 17.90
CA GLY A 311 -7.20 -7.33 17.87
C GLY A 311 -7.67 -8.53 17.04
N TYR A 312 -6.87 -9.09 16.12
CA TYR A 312 -7.27 -10.30 15.35
C TYR A 312 -6.23 -11.41 15.29
N SER A 313 -4.97 -11.15 15.66
CA SER A 313 -3.93 -12.19 15.70
C SER A 313 -3.97 -12.99 17.00
N GLU A 314 -3.66 -14.28 16.93
CA GLU A 314 -3.71 -15.13 18.13
C GLU A 314 -2.47 -14.98 19.02
N SER A 315 -1.33 -14.63 18.42
CA SER A 315 -0.03 -14.47 19.07
C SER A 315 0.83 -13.50 18.25
N LEU A 316 2.04 -13.21 18.71
CA LEU A 316 2.99 -12.42 17.92
C LEU A 316 3.48 -13.24 16.72
N ILE A 317 3.26 -12.70 15.52
CA ILE A 317 3.83 -13.18 14.26
C ILE A 317 4.27 -11.97 13.43
N HIS A 318 5.09 -12.19 12.41
CA HIS A 318 5.45 -11.14 11.46
C HIS A 318 4.28 -10.75 10.57
N GLN A 319 4.16 -9.48 10.21
CA GLN A 319 3.06 -8.98 9.40
C GLN A 319 3.27 -9.17 7.89
N THR A 320 4.49 -9.45 7.45
CA THR A 320 4.88 -9.52 6.01
C THR A 320 6.17 -10.34 5.78
N ASN A 321 6.37 -11.43 6.52
CA ASN A 321 7.57 -12.27 6.38
C ASN A 321 7.68 -12.94 5.00
N LEU A 322 8.92 -13.10 4.53
CA LEU A 322 9.21 -13.79 3.28
C LEU A 322 9.01 -15.31 3.43
N ASN A 323 9.75 -15.92 4.34
CA ASN A 323 9.82 -17.38 4.46
C ASN A 323 8.76 -17.92 5.41
N LYS A 324 8.35 -19.17 5.16
CA LYS A 324 7.50 -19.93 6.08
C LYS A 324 8.26 -20.31 7.35
N TYR A 325 7.57 -20.27 8.49
CA TYR A 325 8.13 -20.74 9.75
C TYR A 325 7.05 -21.32 10.67
N MET A 326 7.47 -22.12 11.66
CA MET A 326 6.56 -22.70 12.64
C MET A 326 5.98 -21.59 13.53
N GLY A 327 4.65 -21.44 13.53
CA GLY A 327 3.95 -20.42 14.33
C GLY A 327 3.15 -19.42 13.49
N SER A 328 3.41 -19.32 12.19
CA SER A 328 2.63 -18.52 11.25
C SER A 328 1.93 -19.40 10.22
N SER A 329 0.66 -19.09 9.94
CA SER A 329 -0.10 -19.64 8.80
C SER A 329 0.07 -18.83 7.52
N TYR A 330 1.01 -17.88 7.52
CA TYR A 330 1.23 -16.93 6.43
C TYR A 330 2.73 -16.81 6.11
N SER A 331 3.03 -16.79 4.82
CA SER A 331 4.33 -16.35 4.28
C SER A 331 4.16 -15.99 2.80
N ILE A 332 5.06 -15.14 2.30
CA ILE A 332 5.15 -14.87 0.86
C ILE A 332 5.50 -16.15 0.10
N GLU A 333 6.49 -16.89 0.60
CA GLU A 333 6.99 -18.14 0.02
C GLU A 333 5.85 -19.13 -0.23
N GLU A 334 5.05 -19.44 0.79
CA GLU A 334 3.97 -20.42 0.69
C GLU A 334 2.87 -20.01 -0.31
N ALA A 335 2.54 -18.72 -0.39
CA ALA A 335 1.57 -18.21 -1.37
C ALA A 335 2.10 -18.32 -2.80
N VAL A 336 3.37 -17.98 -3.01
CA VAL A 336 4.04 -18.05 -4.32
C VAL A 336 4.19 -19.51 -4.76
N GLU A 337 4.68 -20.38 -3.88
CA GLU A 337 4.83 -21.82 -4.16
C GLU A 337 3.49 -22.44 -4.55
N HIS A 338 2.40 -22.07 -3.86
CA HIS A 338 1.07 -22.55 -4.23
C HIS A 338 0.68 -22.10 -5.64
N LEU A 339 0.84 -20.83 -5.99
CA LEU A 339 0.53 -20.34 -7.35
C LEU A 339 1.40 -21.03 -8.42
N LEU A 340 2.70 -21.20 -8.16
CA LEU A 340 3.60 -21.92 -9.07
C LEU A 340 3.21 -23.39 -9.24
N SER A 341 2.71 -24.04 -8.17
CA SER A 341 2.23 -25.43 -8.24
C SER A 341 0.98 -25.61 -9.13
N LEU A 342 0.31 -24.52 -9.48
CA LEU A 342 -0.82 -24.47 -10.41
C LEU A 342 -0.37 -24.15 -11.85
N ASP A 343 0.92 -24.33 -12.17
CA ASP A 343 1.52 -24.02 -13.48
C ASP A 343 1.31 -22.56 -13.93
N ILE A 344 1.13 -21.64 -12.96
CA ILE A 344 0.99 -20.22 -13.25
C ILE A 344 2.35 -19.67 -13.70
N PRO A 345 2.43 -18.92 -14.81
CA PRO A 345 3.69 -18.33 -15.23
C PRO A 345 4.24 -17.39 -14.15
N ALA A 346 5.43 -17.71 -13.64
CA ALA A 346 6.11 -16.95 -12.58
C ALA A 346 6.08 -15.44 -12.82
N LYS A 347 6.32 -15.02 -14.07
CA LYS A 347 6.36 -13.60 -14.48
C LYS A 347 5.04 -12.83 -14.28
N GLN A 348 3.92 -13.52 -14.10
CA GLN A 348 2.63 -12.90 -13.79
C GLN A 348 2.43 -12.66 -12.28
N ILE A 349 3.27 -13.20 -11.41
CA ILE A 349 3.13 -13.10 -9.96
C ILE A 349 3.92 -11.89 -9.44
N PHE A 350 3.28 -11.05 -8.64
CA PHE A 350 3.88 -9.89 -7.96
C PHE A 350 3.64 -10.03 -6.46
N ILE A 351 4.66 -9.78 -5.65
CA ILE A 351 4.56 -9.86 -4.18
C ILE A 351 4.68 -8.47 -3.54
N GLY A 352 4.05 -8.32 -2.38
CA GLY A 352 3.99 -7.08 -1.63
C GLY A 352 5.16 -6.87 -0.66
N TYR A 353 5.59 -5.63 -0.52
CA TYR A 353 6.28 -5.12 0.66
C TYR A 353 5.45 -4.03 1.33
N ALA A 354 5.58 -3.87 2.65
CA ALA A 354 4.74 -2.96 3.43
C ALA A 354 5.41 -1.60 3.66
N GLY A 355 4.71 -0.51 3.31
CA GLY A 355 5.09 0.87 3.67
C GLY A 355 4.80 1.25 5.13
N PHE A 356 4.38 0.29 5.95
CA PHE A 356 3.94 0.47 7.32
C PHE A 356 4.32 -0.75 8.19
N GLY A 357 4.22 -0.59 9.50
CA GLY A 357 4.36 -1.63 10.50
C GLY A 357 3.06 -1.89 11.26
N ARG A 358 2.98 -3.05 11.89
CA ARG A 358 1.87 -3.49 12.75
C ARG A 358 2.38 -3.65 14.18
N ALA A 359 1.77 -2.93 15.10
CA ALA A 359 2.19 -2.87 16.49
C ALA A 359 1.29 -3.68 17.43
N ALA A 360 1.86 -4.11 18.56
CA ALA A 360 1.16 -4.69 19.70
C ALA A 360 1.75 -4.18 21.02
N ALA A 361 0.91 -4.11 22.04
CA ALA A 361 1.25 -3.70 23.39
C ALA A 361 1.17 -4.88 24.37
N GLY A 362 1.82 -4.75 25.52
CA GLY A 362 1.92 -5.85 26.48
C GLY A 362 2.66 -7.06 25.92
N ALA A 363 3.54 -6.85 24.93
CA ALA A 363 4.23 -7.91 24.22
C ALA A 363 5.32 -8.58 25.09
N THR A 364 5.30 -9.90 25.08
CA THR A 364 6.35 -10.76 25.62
C THR A 364 6.94 -11.58 24.48
N ILE A 365 8.22 -11.37 24.21
CA ILE A 365 8.98 -12.16 23.24
C ILE A 365 9.51 -13.41 23.94
N GLU A 366 9.13 -14.59 23.45
CA GLU A 366 9.64 -15.87 23.94
C GLU A 366 10.83 -16.34 23.10
N LYS A 367 10.76 -16.16 21.79
CA LYS A 367 11.84 -16.42 20.84
C LYS A 367 11.89 -15.32 19.79
N VAL A 368 13.10 -14.94 19.41
CA VAL A 368 13.35 -13.98 18.31
C VAL A 368 13.32 -14.69 16.96
N SER A 369 13.90 -15.89 16.87
CA SER A 369 14.00 -16.65 15.61
C SER A 369 13.82 -18.17 15.84
N PRO A 370 12.79 -18.82 15.25
CA PRO A 370 11.61 -18.16 14.69
C PRO A 370 10.86 -17.36 15.77
N LEU A 371 10.26 -16.24 15.39
CA LEU A 371 9.50 -15.37 16.28
C LEU A 371 8.38 -16.17 16.97
N SER A 372 8.35 -16.10 18.29
CA SER A 372 7.19 -16.53 19.08
C SER A 372 7.01 -15.64 20.29
N GLY A 373 5.77 -15.45 20.70
CA GLY A 373 5.44 -14.64 21.86
C GLY A 373 3.96 -14.32 21.97
N SER A 374 3.62 -13.61 23.04
CA SER A 374 2.25 -13.19 23.35
C SER A 374 2.16 -11.68 23.44
N TYR A 375 0.93 -11.16 23.41
CA TYR A 375 0.64 -9.75 23.61
C TYR A 375 -0.76 -9.59 24.23
N ASP A 376 -1.07 -8.38 24.71
CA ASP A 376 -2.42 -8.08 25.16
C ASP A 376 -3.33 -7.80 23.95
N LYS A 377 -4.16 -8.78 23.60
CA LYS A 377 -5.10 -8.69 22.47
C LYS A 377 -6.15 -7.60 22.64
N ASN A 378 -6.44 -7.19 23.87
CA ASN A 378 -7.47 -6.19 24.18
C ASN A 378 -6.88 -4.79 24.29
N ALA A 379 -5.56 -4.65 24.29
CA ALA A 379 -4.91 -3.34 24.28
C ALA A 379 -5.04 -2.68 22.92
N ASN A 380 -5.23 -1.36 22.92
CA ASN A 380 -5.06 -0.52 21.74
C ASN A 380 -3.60 -0.06 21.68
N PRO A 381 -2.70 -0.74 20.96
CA PRO A 381 -1.31 -0.30 20.88
C PRO A 381 -1.19 1.10 20.27
N ILE A 382 -0.05 1.75 20.53
CA ILE A 382 0.30 2.99 19.82
C ILE A 382 0.16 2.86 18.31
N GLY A 383 -0.11 3.99 17.67
CA GLY A 383 -0.27 4.10 16.23
C GLY A 383 0.10 5.48 15.71
N MET A 384 -0.02 5.67 14.40
CA MET A 384 0.22 6.96 13.75
C MET A 384 -1.10 7.69 13.47
N PHE A 385 -1.90 7.18 12.54
CA PHE A 385 -3.27 7.66 12.27
C PHE A 385 -4.33 6.64 12.67
N GLU A 386 -3.93 5.39 12.84
CA GLU A 386 -4.78 4.26 13.23
C GLU A 386 -4.08 3.45 14.31
N VAL A 387 -4.87 2.88 15.22
CA VAL A 387 -4.38 2.03 16.31
C VAL A 387 -3.58 0.87 15.75
N GLY A 388 -2.36 0.67 16.26
CA GLY A 388 -1.51 -0.45 15.85
C GLY A 388 -0.91 -0.36 14.45
N VAL A 389 -1.00 0.80 13.77
CA VAL A 389 -0.37 1.04 12.47
C VAL A 389 0.67 2.13 12.59
N ILE A 390 1.93 1.82 12.25
CA ILE A 390 3.05 2.75 12.29
C ILE A 390 3.59 2.90 10.87
N GLU A 391 3.36 4.03 10.20
CA GLU A 391 3.86 4.25 8.84
C GLU A 391 5.32 4.72 8.86
N TYR A 392 5.97 4.71 7.69
CA TYR A 392 7.41 4.91 7.60
C TYR A 392 7.91 6.29 8.06
N ALA A 393 7.07 7.33 7.97
CA ALA A 393 7.37 8.64 8.57
C ALA A 393 7.58 8.53 10.09
N ASP A 394 6.65 7.87 10.77
CA ASP A 394 6.71 7.67 12.22
C ASP A 394 7.77 6.64 12.59
N MET A 395 7.90 5.56 11.80
CA MET A 395 8.94 4.54 11.96
C MET A 395 10.34 5.17 12.00
N MET A 396 10.70 5.96 10.99
CA MET A 396 12.03 6.56 10.86
C MET A 396 12.25 7.71 11.86
N TYR A 397 11.19 8.44 12.20
CA TYR A 397 11.29 9.56 13.12
C TYR A 397 11.35 9.08 14.57
N ASN A 398 10.45 8.19 15.01
CA ASN A 398 10.30 7.85 16.42
C ASN A 398 10.87 6.49 16.83
N PHE A 399 11.06 5.54 15.92
CA PHE A 399 11.30 4.14 16.31
C PHE A 399 12.62 3.56 15.80
N MET A 400 13.08 3.95 14.61
CA MET A 400 14.28 3.42 13.97
C MET A 400 15.18 4.52 13.42
N ASP A 401 16.47 4.46 13.76
CA ASP A 401 17.52 5.26 13.17
C ASP A 401 18.36 4.38 12.24
N PHE A 402 17.95 4.30 10.97
CA PHE A 402 18.66 3.47 9.99
C PHE A 402 20.08 3.96 9.72
N GLU A 403 20.33 5.28 9.77
CA GLU A 403 21.66 5.85 9.50
C GLU A 403 22.66 5.47 10.58
N ASN A 404 22.21 5.45 11.84
CA ASN A 404 23.02 5.04 12.99
C ASN A 404 22.84 3.58 13.39
N GLN A 405 22.11 2.79 12.59
CA GLN A 405 21.91 1.35 12.79
C GLN A 405 21.39 0.98 14.19
N THR A 406 20.51 1.81 14.76
CA THR A 406 19.96 1.60 16.11
C THR A 406 18.48 1.93 16.16
N GLY A 407 17.75 1.28 17.06
CA GLY A 407 16.42 1.75 17.42
C GLY A 407 16.49 3.08 18.16
N ARG A 408 15.41 3.87 18.06
CA ARG A 408 15.20 5.13 18.78
C ARG A 408 14.38 4.86 20.04
N ASN A 409 14.42 5.77 21.01
CA ASN A 409 13.45 5.79 22.13
C ASN A 409 13.31 4.44 22.90
N GLY A 410 14.42 3.69 23.04
CA GLY A 410 14.44 2.41 23.76
C GLY A 410 14.00 1.19 22.96
N TYR A 411 13.65 1.35 21.68
CA TYR A 411 13.41 0.23 20.78
C TYR A 411 14.72 -0.41 20.34
N ILE A 412 14.67 -1.71 20.11
CA ILE A 412 15.79 -2.53 19.63
C ILE A 412 15.31 -3.27 18.39
N LEU A 413 16.13 -3.26 17.33
CA LEU A 413 15.88 -4.05 16.12
C LEU A 413 16.30 -5.49 16.34
N TYR A 414 15.40 -6.40 16.02
CA TYR A 414 15.63 -7.83 16.02
C TYR A 414 15.39 -8.39 14.61
N THR A 415 16.14 -9.44 14.25
CA THR A 415 15.96 -10.18 13.00
C THR A 415 15.63 -11.62 13.30
N ASP A 416 14.49 -12.05 12.78
CA ASP A 416 14.14 -13.45 12.65
C ASP A 416 14.75 -14.00 11.37
N THR A 417 15.86 -14.72 11.52
CA THR A 417 16.60 -15.33 10.39
C THR A 417 15.83 -16.47 9.71
N VAL A 418 14.91 -17.13 10.41
CA VAL A 418 14.10 -18.23 9.85
C VAL A 418 13.00 -17.66 8.95
N ALA A 419 12.26 -16.66 9.45
CA ALA A 419 11.19 -16.01 8.68
C ALA A 419 11.71 -15.01 7.62
N ASP A 420 12.99 -14.68 7.68
CA ASP A 420 13.63 -13.59 6.94
C ASP A 420 12.86 -12.27 7.09
N ALA A 421 12.66 -11.87 8.34
CA ALA A 421 11.86 -10.71 8.72
C ALA A 421 12.45 -9.99 9.93
N ASP A 422 12.14 -8.71 10.06
CA ASP A 422 12.62 -7.88 11.16
C ASP A 422 11.45 -7.34 11.99
N PHE A 423 11.74 -7.01 13.25
CA PHE A 423 10.81 -6.31 14.12
C PHE A 423 11.54 -5.42 15.12
N LEU A 424 10.85 -4.38 15.60
CA LEU A 424 11.29 -3.59 16.74
C LEU A 424 10.60 -4.08 18.01
N TYR A 425 11.34 -4.10 19.12
CA TYR A 425 10.77 -4.33 20.44
C TYR A 425 11.37 -3.38 21.47
N ASN A 426 10.52 -2.80 22.30
CA ASN A 426 10.93 -1.99 23.44
C ASN A 426 10.71 -2.80 24.74
N PRO A 427 11.78 -3.22 25.43
CA PRO A 427 11.65 -4.07 26.62
C PRO A 427 11.04 -3.34 27.83
N THR A 428 11.02 -2.00 27.84
CA THR A 428 10.42 -1.19 28.90
C THR A 428 8.93 -0.99 28.68
N THR A 429 8.52 -0.49 27.50
CA THR A 429 7.10 -0.23 27.21
C THR A 429 6.35 -1.49 26.78
N LYS A 430 7.06 -2.59 26.49
CA LYS A 430 6.49 -3.85 25.97
C LYS A 430 5.74 -3.65 24.65
N VAL A 431 6.21 -2.73 23.81
CA VAL A 431 5.68 -2.53 22.47
C VAL A 431 6.50 -3.34 21.46
N PHE A 432 5.80 -4.14 20.65
CA PHE A 432 6.31 -4.87 19.50
C PHE A 432 5.85 -4.17 18.22
N ILE A 433 6.69 -4.09 17.20
CA ILE A 433 6.34 -3.56 15.87
C ILE A 433 6.97 -4.45 14.79
N SER A 434 6.15 -5.19 14.04
CA SER A 434 6.59 -5.92 12.83
C SER A 434 6.46 -5.02 11.60
N PHE A 435 7.48 -4.97 10.76
CA PHE A 435 7.54 -4.07 9.60
C PHE A 435 8.59 -4.56 8.60
N ASP A 436 8.50 -4.09 7.35
CA ASP A 436 9.60 -4.27 6.40
C ASP A 436 10.74 -3.28 6.68
N THR A 437 11.98 -3.69 6.48
CA THR A 437 13.20 -2.86 6.53
C THR A 437 13.83 -2.77 5.13
N PRO A 438 14.83 -1.90 4.88
CA PRO A 438 15.61 -1.98 3.64
C PRO A 438 16.19 -3.38 3.39
N ARG A 439 16.61 -4.08 4.44
CA ARG A 439 17.14 -5.45 4.36
C ARG A 439 16.08 -6.44 3.87
N SER A 440 14.89 -6.47 4.48
CA SER A 440 13.84 -7.42 4.09
C SER A 440 13.27 -7.12 2.70
N VAL A 441 13.11 -5.84 2.33
CA VAL A 441 12.64 -5.48 0.97
C VAL A 441 13.65 -5.87 -0.10
N ARG A 442 14.95 -5.68 0.17
CA ARG A 442 16.01 -6.17 -0.72
C ARG A 442 15.95 -7.69 -0.86
N SER A 443 15.77 -8.44 0.24
CA SER A 443 15.63 -9.90 0.19
C SER A 443 14.41 -10.34 -0.64
N LYS A 444 13.26 -9.68 -0.48
CA LYS A 444 12.06 -9.93 -1.30
C LYS A 444 12.32 -9.69 -2.80
N ALA A 445 13.08 -8.66 -3.15
CA ALA A 445 13.48 -8.40 -4.53
C ALA A 445 14.42 -9.48 -5.08
N GLU A 446 15.39 -9.94 -4.27
CA GLU A 446 16.27 -11.05 -4.60
C GLU A 446 15.50 -12.37 -4.78
N TYR A 447 14.47 -12.61 -3.95
CA TYR A 447 13.55 -13.75 -4.08
C TYR A 447 12.75 -13.69 -5.39
N VAL A 448 12.16 -12.53 -5.72
CA VAL A 448 11.47 -12.29 -7.01
C VAL A 448 12.39 -12.60 -8.17
N LYS A 449 13.63 -12.11 -8.13
CA LYS A 449 14.62 -12.32 -9.19
C LYS A 449 14.99 -13.79 -9.35
N THR A 450 15.26 -14.47 -8.23
CA THR A 450 15.66 -15.89 -8.20
C THR A 450 14.55 -16.79 -8.73
N ASN A 451 13.29 -16.49 -8.40
CA ASN A 451 12.12 -17.26 -8.82
C ASN A 451 11.52 -16.79 -10.16
N GLY A 452 12.12 -15.80 -10.83
CA GLY A 452 11.64 -15.30 -12.12
C GLY A 452 10.25 -14.63 -12.05
N LEU A 453 9.89 -14.06 -10.91
CA LEU A 453 8.59 -13.42 -10.72
C LEU A 453 8.46 -12.09 -11.50
N GLY A 454 7.25 -11.51 -11.52
CA GLY A 454 6.95 -10.28 -12.23
C GLY A 454 7.61 -9.04 -11.62
N GLY A 455 7.59 -8.95 -10.28
CA GLY A 455 8.08 -7.76 -9.58
C GLY A 455 7.60 -7.65 -8.14
N LEU A 456 7.82 -6.46 -7.58
CA LEU A 456 7.38 -6.06 -6.26
C LEU A 456 6.33 -4.96 -6.34
N PHE A 457 5.46 -4.87 -5.34
CA PHE A 457 4.60 -3.71 -5.13
C PHE A 457 4.52 -3.28 -3.67
N THR A 458 4.22 -2.01 -3.43
CA THR A 458 3.90 -1.50 -2.09
C THR A 458 2.47 -0.99 -1.97
N HIS A 459 1.89 -1.27 -0.82
CA HIS A 459 0.78 -0.51 -0.26
C HIS A 459 1.34 0.25 0.96
N ALA A 460 1.66 1.54 0.87
CA ALA A 460 1.55 2.46 -0.28
C ALA A 460 2.80 3.32 -0.49
N ILE A 461 2.92 3.97 -1.66
CA ILE A 461 4.06 4.86 -1.98
C ILE A 461 4.06 6.11 -1.11
N ASP A 462 2.87 6.60 -0.71
CA ASP A 462 2.67 7.79 0.11
C ASP A 462 2.96 7.59 1.61
N GLN A 463 3.44 6.40 1.98
CA GLN A 463 3.96 6.11 3.31
C GLN A 463 5.49 6.17 3.37
N GLY A 464 6.17 6.20 2.21
CA GLY A 464 7.63 6.23 2.12
C GLY A 464 8.16 7.40 1.27
N ARG A 465 9.48 7.65 1.36
CA ARG A 465 10.17 8.69 0.59
C ARG A 465 11.49 8.22 -0.03
N GLY A 466 11.46 7.04 -0.65
CA GLY A 466 12.59 6.53 -1.44
C GLY A 466 13.33 5.36 -0.80
N LEU A 467 13.39 5.29 0.53
CA LEU A 467 14.23 4.31 1.22
C LEU A 467 13.90 2.84 0.83
N LEU A 468 12.63 2.44 0.91
CA LEU A 468 12.24 1.06 0.56
C LEU A 468 12.27 0.77 -0.94
N VAL A 469 11.89 1.73 -1.79
CA VAL A 469 11.95 1.53 -3.25
C VAL A 469 13.41 1.45 -3.73
N ASN A 470 14.35 2.15 -3.10
CA ASN A 470 15.77 1.99 -3.34
C ASN A 470 16.22 0.54 -3.03
N ALA A 471 15.81 0.01 -1.88
CA ALA A 471 16.11 -1.37 -1.51
C ALA A 471 15.56 -2.40 -2.51
N ALA A 472 14.33 -2.19 -2.99
CA ALA A 472 13.72 -3.02 -4.03
C ALA A 472 14.56 -2.99 -5.33
N ARG A 473 14.97 -1.80 -5.79
CA ARG A 473 15.79 -1.64 -7.00
C ARG A 473 17.16 -2.31 -6.85
N GLU A 474 17.84 -2.13 -5.73
CA GLU A 474 19.14 -2.76 -5.49
C GLU A 474 19.05 -4.28 -5.37
N GLY A 475 17.98 -4.83 -4.78
CA GLY A 475 17.77 -6.28 -4.73
C GLY A 475 17.50 -6.92 -6.10
N PHE A 476 16.94 -6.17 -7.05
CA PHE A 476 16.91 -6.59 -8.47
C PHE A 476 18.29 -6.54 -9.15
N GLY A 477 19.29 -5.93 -8.51
CA GLY A 477 20.63 -5.72 -9.05
C GLY A 477 20.73 -4.47 -9.93
N CYS A 478 19.75 -3.56 -9.87
CA CYS A 478 19.85 -2.30 -10.60
C CYS A 478 21.03 -1.49 -10.08
N GLN A 479 21.81 -0.93 -11.00
CA GLN A 479 22.98 -0.11 -10.67
C GLN A 479 22.56 1.34 -10.48
N THR A 480 23.06 2.00 -9.44
CA THR A 480 22.87 3.43 -9.23
C THR A 480 24.01 4.24 -9.85
N ASP A 481 23.80 5.53 -10.09
CA ASP A 481 24.86 6.42 -10.56
C ASP A 481 25.79 6.87 -9.40
N TYR A 482 26.90 7.53 -9.75
CA TYR A 482 27.83 8.07 -8.76
C TYR A 482 27.23 9.21 -7.92
N ASN A 483 26.14 9.83 -8.37
CA ASN A 483 25.48 10.98 -7.73
C ASN A 483 24.25 10.55 -6.90
N ARG A 484 24.29 9.34 -6.33
CA ARG A 484 23.22 8.81 -5.46
C ARG A 484 22.89 9.77 -4.32
N VAL A 485 21.59 9.94 -4.05
CA VAL A 485 21.07 10.79 -2.97
C VAL A 485 21.41 10.20 -1.60
N ILE A 486 21.32 8.87 -1.48
CA ILE A 486 21.66 8.13 -0.27
C ILE A 486 22.46 6.86 -0.60
N ASP A 487 23.42 6.51 0.25
CA ASP A 487 24.10 5.22 0.19
C ASP A 487 23.32 4.20 1.00
N MET A 488 22.81 3.17 0.32
CA MET A 488 22.01 2.13 0.95
C MET A 488 22.86 1.06 1.64
N THR A 489 24.17 0.98 1.37
CA THR A 489 25.05 -0.12 1.81
C THR A 489 25.00 -0.31 3.33
N SER A 490 25.05 0.79 4.08
CA SER A 490 25.01 0.77 5.55
C SER A 490 23.61 0.65 6.13
N LEU A 491 22.56 0.62 5.29
CA LEU A 491 21.15 0.59 5.70
C LEU A 491 20.55 -0.82 5.59
N TYR A 492 21.28 -1.79 5.01
CA TYR A 492 20.91 -3.21 5.01
C TYR A 492 21.39 -3.93 6.28
N LEU A 493 21.03 -3.38 7.44
CA LEU A 493 21.48 -3.93 8.71
C LEU A 493 20.63 -5.12 9.16
N GLN A 494 21.27 -6.06 9.85
CA GLN A 494 20.61 -7.13 10.58
C GLN A 494 20.47 -6.70 12.06
N GLY A 495 19.30 -6.94 12.63
CA GLY A 495 19.05 -6.75 14.06
C GLY A 495 19.65 -7.89 14.90
N LYS A 496 19.41 -7.85 16.21
CA LYS A 496 19.77 -8.95 17.10
C LYS A 496 18.94 -10.20 16.79
N ASP A 497 19.54 -11.38 16.93
CA ASP A 497 18.88 -12.69 16.78
C ASP A 497 18.51 -13.32 18.13
N THR A 498 18.91 -12.70 19.25
CA THR A 498 18.54 -13.08 20.63
C THR A 498 18.18 -11.84 21.46
N LEU A 499 17.38 -12.03 22.52
CA LEU A 499 16.92 -10.96 23.43
C LEU A 499 18.04 -10.25 24.19
#